data_AF-A0A1M6DPC0-F1
#
_entry.id   AF-A0A1M6DPC0-F1
#
_cell.length_a   1.000
_cell.length_b   1.000
_cell.length_c   1.000
_cell.angle_alpha   90.00
_cell.angle_beta   90.00
_cell.angle_gamma   90.00
#
_symmetry.space_group_name_H-M   'P 1'
#
loop_
_entity.id
_entity.type
_entity.pdbx_description
1 polymer ?
#
loop_
_entity_poly.entity_id
_entity_poly.type
_entity_poly.pdbx_seq_one_letter_code
_entity_poly.pdbx_strand_id
1 'polypeptide(L)'
;MERILTIDGRQVKFKSTGAFLLKYKVQFNRDAIKDIFRLAAAIDKENNTLTDIDAFDLELFYNLVWVLAKTADPQLPPPVEWLDSFSEFPLMDIIPEISDMIFSCLTSTAPFKKK
;
A
#
# COMPACT_ATOMS: atom_id res chain seq x y z
N MET A 1 12.75 -4.31 -2.30
CA MET A 1 12.60 -4.80 -0.91
C MET A 1 11.63 -5.96 -0.93
N GLU A 2 11.84 -6.97 -0.08
CA GLU A 2 10.96 -8.15 0.03
C GLU A 2 10.63 -8.40 1.50
N ARG A 3 9.39 -8.81 1.77
CA ARG A 3 8.91 -9.18 3.11
C ARG A 3 7.90 -10.31 2.98
N ILE A 4 7.77 -11.13 4.03
CA ILE A 4 6.77 -12.18 4.12
C ILE A 4 5.98 -11.96 5.40
N LEU A 5 4.65 -11.91 5.30
CA LEU A 5 3.75 -11.84 6.45
C LEU A 5 2.88 -13.09 6.51
N THR A 6 2.43 -13.43 7.71
CA THR A 6 1.42 -14.48 7.90
C THR A 6 0.05 -13.80 8.01
N ILE A 7 -0.84 -14.07 7.07
CA ILE A 7 -2.20 -13.51 7.00
C ILE A 7 -3.16 -14.70 6.88
N ASP A 8 -4.14 -14.81 7.78
CA ASP A 8 -5.08 -15.94 7.82
C ASP A 8 -4.35 -17.32 7.85
N GLY A 9 -3.24 -17.40 8.59
CA GLY A 9 -2.39 -18.60 8.66
C GLY A 9 -1.58 -18.93 7.40
N ARG A 10 -1.61 -18.08 6.37
CA ARG A 10 -0.92 -18.28 5.09
C ARG A 10 0.27 -17.32 4.96
N GLN A 11 1.37 -17.79 4.37
CA GLN A 11 2.51 -16.93 4.08
C GLN A 11 2.29 -16.15 2.79
N VAL A 12 2.18 -14.83 2.91
CA VAL A 12 2.04 -13.90 1.79
C VAL A 12 3.36 -13.17 1.59
N LYS A 13 3.90 -13.26 0.37
CA LYS A 13 5.13 -12.56 -0.02
C LYS A 13 4.79 -11.20 -0.61
N PHE A 14 5.52 -10.18 -0.20
CA PHE A 14 5.42 -8.81 -0.69
C PHE A 14 6.73 -8.38 -1.31
N LYS A 15 6.66 -7.63 -2.41
CA LYS A 15 7.83 -7.08 -3.10
C LYS A 15 7.57 -5.67 -3.60
N SER A 16 8.46 -4.77 -3.22
CA SER A 16 8.51 -3.40 -3.74
C SER A 16 9.68 -3.23 -4.71
N THR A 17 9.39 -2.61 -5.86
CA THR A 17 10.32 -2.34 -6.97
C THR A 17 10.03 -0.95 -7.55
N GLY A 18 10.93 -0.42 -8.39
CA GLY A 18 10.70 0.87 -9.07
C GLY A 18 9.44 0.91 -9.96
N ALA A 19 8.88 -0.24 -10.33
CA ALA A 19 7.64 -0.32 -11.11
C ALA A 19 6.36 -0.29 -10.23
N PHE A 20 6.48 -0.29 -8.90
CA PHE A 20 5.35 -0.43 -7.96
C PHE A 20 4.20 0.56 -8.25
N LEU A 21 4.50 1.85 -8.28
CA LEU A 21 3.50 2.90 -8.50
C LEU A 21 2.91 2.86 -9.92
N LEU A 22 3.71 2.48 -10.91
CA LEU A 22 3.23 2.31 -12.29
C LEU A 22 2.27 1.13 -12.41
N LYS A 23 2.59 0.00 -11.75
CA LYS A 23 1.71 -1.17 -11.72
C LYS A 23 0.38 -0.85 -11.05
N TYR A 24 0.38 -0.11 -9.94
CA TYR A 24 -0.84 0.37 -9.31
C TYR A 24 -1.68 1.20 -10.30
N LYS A 25 -1.04 2.15 -10.97
CA LYS A 25 -1.73 3.03 -11.93
C LYS A 25 -2.34 2.26 -13.10
N VAL A 26 -1.62 1.29 -13.67
CA VAL A 26 -2.13 0.47 -14.77
C VAL A 26 -3.27 -0.43 -14.30
N GLN A 27 -3.17 -1.01 -13.10
CA GLN A 27 -4.17 -1.93 -12.58
C GLN A 27 -5.50 -1.25 -12.26
N PHE A 28 -5.45 -0.11 -11.56
CA PHE A 28 -6.65 0.53 -11.00
C PHE A 28 -7.06 1.80 -11.75
N ASN A 29 -6.27 2.23 -12.74
CA ASN A 29 -6.44 3.52 -13.41
C ASN A 29 -6.48 4.71 -12.42
N ARG A 30 -5.78 4.57 -11.28
CA ARG A 30 -5.70 5.54 -10.17
C ARG A 30 -4.26 5.93 -9.89
N ASP A 31 -4.05 7.09 -9.30
CA ASP A 31 -2.71 7.58 -8.96
C ASP A 31 -2.48 7.41 -7.45
N ALA A 32 -1.75 6.37 -7.06
CA ALA A 32 -1.47 6.05 -5.65
C ALA A 32 -0.86 7.22 -4.88
N ILE A 33 -0.02 8.04 -5.53
CA ILE A 33 0.59 9.20 -4.87
C ILE A 33 -0.51 10.21 -4.52
N LYS A 34 -1.40 10.52 -5.47
CA LYS A 34 -2.50 11.46 -5.21
C LYS A 34 -3.44 10.95 -4.13
N ASP A 35 -3.77 9.66 -4.15
CA ASP A 35 -4.62 9.03 -3.15
C ASP A 35 -3.98 9.12 -1.75
N ILE A 36 -2.68 8.82 -1.62
CA ILE A 36 -1.93 8.95 -0.36
C ILE A 36 -1.88 10.40 0.12
N PHE A 37 -1.63 11.37 -0.76
CA PHE A 37 -1.59 12.79 -0.37
C PHE A 37 -2.96 13.33 0.03
N ARG A 38 -4.03 12.88 -0.62
CA ARG A 38 -5.41 13.24 -0.24
C ARG A 38 -5.71 12.74 1.17
N LEU A 39 -5.37 11.48 1.45
CA LEU A 39 -5.52 10.92 2.79
C LEU A 39 -4.70 11.69 3.84
N ALA A 40 -3.44 11.98 3.53
CA ALA A 40 -2.56 12.72 4.45
C ALA A 40 -3.06 14.15 4.74
N ALA A 41 -3.73 14.79 3.77
CA ALA A 41 -4.33 16.11 3.94
C ALA A 41 -5.61 16.09 4.80
N ALA A 42 -6.29 14.95 4.88
CA ALA A 42 -7.50 14.75 5.67
C ALA A 42 -7.22 14.34 7.13
N ILE A 43 -5.95 14.23 7.52
CA ILE A 43 -5.55 14.00 8.91
C ILE A 43 -5.16 15.36 9.50
N ASP A 44 -5.87 15.79 10.55
CA ASP A 44 -5.43 16.91 11.37
C ASP A 44 -4.16 16.52 12.11
N LYS A 45 -3.06 17.22 11.82
CA LYS A 45 -1.75 16.93 12.41
C LYS A 45 -1.67 17.32 13.89
N GLU A 46 -2.51 18.22 14.36
CA GLU A 46 -2.50 18.68 15.76
C GLU A 46 -3.25 17.71 16.68
N ASN A 47 -4.41 17.23 16.23
CA ASN A 47 -5.27 16.35 17.03
C ASN A 47 -5.19 14.87 16.63
N ASN A 48 -4.47 14.55 15.55
CA ASN A 48 -4.39 13.22 14.94
C ASN A 48 -5.77 12.62 14.63
N THR A 49 -6.74 13.48 14.32
CA THR A 49 -8.12 13.12 14.01
C THR A 49 -8.38 13.24 12.51
N LEU A 50 -9.22 12.35 11.99
CA LEU A 50 -9.68 12.43 10.62
C LEU A 50 -10.68 13.59 10.49
N THR A 51 -10.36 14.57 9.65
CA THR A 51 -11.21 15.76 9.42
C THR A 51 -12.20 15.55 8.29
N ASP A 52 -11.89 14.63 7.38
CA ASP A 52 -12.72 14.26 6.24
C ASP A 52 -12.80 12.73 6.15
N ILE A 53 -13.96 12.17 6.48
CA ILE A 53 -14.21 10.73 6.41
C ILE A 53 -14.24 10.22 4.97
N ASP A 54 -14.62 11.05 4.02
CA ASP A 54 -14.67 10.69 2.60
C ASP A 54 -13.27 10.57 1.98
N ALA A 55 -12.25 11.10 2.66
CA ALA A 55 -10.86 10.92 2.28
C ALA A 55 -10.26 9.60 2.78
N PHE A 56 -10.91 8.92 3.73
CA PHE A 56 -10.46 7.61 4.20
C PHE A 56 -10.95 6.50 3.27
N ASP A 57 -10.16 6.29 2.22
CA ASP A 57 -10.42 5.25 1.22
C ASP A 57 -9.74 3.93 1.62
N LEU A 58 -10.50 3.00 2.19
CA LEU A 58 -10.00 1.65 2.52
C LEU A 58 -9.54 0.88 1.27
N GLU A 59 -10.13 1.16 0.10
CA GLU A 59 -9.80 0.51 -1.16
C GLU A 59 -8.33 0.77 -1.54
N LEU A 60 -7.82 1.98 -1.28
CA LEU A 60 -6.43 2.34 -1.49
C LEU A 60 -5.49 1.35 -0.81
N PHE A 61 -5.76 1.02 0.46
CA PHE A 61 -4.90 0.13 1.24
C PHE A 61 -4.92 -1.30 0.70
N TYR A 62 -6.11 -1.84 0.43
CA TYR A 62 -6.23 -3.16 -0.21
C TYR A 62 -5.48 -3.21 -1.55
N ASN A 63 -5.62 -2.18 -2.37
CA ASN A 63 -4.98 -2.08 -3.68
C ASN A 63 -3.46 -1.99 -3.56
N LEU A 64 -2.92 -1.21 -2.62
CA LEU A 64 -1.48 -1.12 -2.37
C LEU A 64 -0.90 -2.46 -1.91
N VAL A 65 -1.56 -3.12 -0.96
CA VAL A 65 -1.18 -4.45 -0.45
C VAL A 65 -1.18 -5.46 -1.60
N TRP A 66 -2.24 -5.49 -2.41
CA TRP A 66 -2.34 -6.39 -3.56
C TRP A 66 -1.23 -6.16 -4.58
N VAL A 67 -0.88 -4.91 -4.92
CA VAL A 67 0.18 -4.65 -5.91
C VAL A 67 1.54 -5.13 -5.41
N LEU A 68 1.82 -4.97 -4.10
CA LEU A 68 3.03 -5.51 -3.49
C LEU A 68 3.05 -7.05 -3.55
N ALA A 69 1.92 -7.70 -3.30
CA ALA A 69 1.78 -9.15 -3.41
C ALA A 69 1.92 -9.63 -4.87
N LYS A 70 1.21 -9.01 -5.82
CA LYS A 70 1.27 -9.30 -7.27
C LYS A 70 2.67 -9.06 -7.84
N THR A 71 3.43 -8.16 -7.24
CA THR A 71 4.82 -7.92 -7.64
C THR A 71 5.76 -9.03 -7.15
N ALA A 72 5.44 -9.68 -6.04
CA ALA A 72 6.16 -10.87 -5.56
C ALA A 72 5.71 -12.15 -6.29
N ASP A 73 4.43 -12.23 -6.65
CA ASP A 73 3.81 -13.35 -7.35
C ASP A 73 3.05 -12.88 -8.61
N PRO A 74 3.66 -13.00 -9.81
CA PRO A 74 3.01 -12.63 -11.06
C PRO A 74 1.73 -13.42 -11.38
N GLN A 75 1.52 -14.59 -10.77
CA GLN A 75 0.34 -15.44 -11.00
C GLN A 75 -0.83 -15.11 -10.04
N LEU A 76 -0.66 -14.14 -9.14
CA LEU A 76 -1.69 -13.76 -8.17
C LEU A 76 -3.02 -13.39 -8.87
N PRO A 77 -4.18 -13.90 -8.41
CA PRO A 77 -5.48 -13.54 -8.99
C PRO A 77 -5.77 -12.02 -8.92
N PRO A 78 -6.82 -11.55 -9.62
CA PRO A 78 -7.33 -10.19 -9.47
C PRO A 78 -7.63 -9.83 -8.01
N PRO A 79 -7.62 -8.54 -7.63
CA PRO A 79 -7.70 -8.09 -6.24
C PRO A 79 -8.85 -8.69 -5.45
N VAL A 80 -10.07 -8.64 -5.99
CA VAL A 80 -11.27 -9.16 -5.33
C VAL A 80 -11.19 -10.67 -5.11
N GLU A 81 -10.85 -11.43 -6.16
CA GLU A 81 -10.72 -12.90 -6.06
C GLU A 81 -9.61 -13.33 -5.09
N TRP A 82 -8.51 -12.58 -5.05
CA TRP A 82 -7.43 -12.86 -4.12
C TRP A 82 -7.85 -12.58 -2.67
N LEU A 83 -8.49 -11.44 -2.42
CA LEU A 83 -8.98 -11.07 -1.08
C LEU A 83 -10.07 -12.01 -0.58
N ASP A 84 -10.97 -12.46 -1.45
CA ASP A 84 -12.05 -13.42 -1.13
C ASP A 84 -11.50 -14.80 -0.72
N SER A 85 -10.24 -15.10 -1.06
CA SER A 85 -9.60 -16.33 -0.62
C SER A 85 -9.24 -16.35 0.87
N PHE A 86 -9.22 -15.20 1.55
CA PHE A 86 -8.90 -15.07 2.97
C PHE A 86 -10.18 -15.03 3.81
N SER A 87 -10.18 -15.75 4.93
CA SER A 87 -11.26 -15.66 5.93
C SER A 87 -11.22 -14.31 6.65
N GLU A 88 -10.01 -13.82 6.90
CA GLU A 88 -9.73 -12.55 7.57
C GLU A 88 -8.58 -11.82 6.89
N PHE A 89 -8.69 -10.50 6.74
CA PHE A 89 -7.65 -9.66 6.15
C PHE A 89 -7.43 -8.40 6.99
N PRO A 90 -6.68 -8.49 8.11
CA PRO A 90 -6.53 -7.39 9.07
C PRO A 90 -5.60 -6.30 8.53
N LEU A 91 -6.15 -5.36 7.75
CA LEU A 91 -5.38 -4.25 7.19
C LEU A 91 -4.62 -3.44 8.24
N MET A 92 -5.20 -3.26 9.43
CA MET A 92 -4.57 -2.48 10.50
C MET A 92 -3.27 -3.12 11.01
N ASP A 93 -3.11 -4.43 10.86
CA ASP A 93 -1.88 -5.15 11.21
C ASP A 93 -0.92 -5.20 10.00
N ILE A 94 -1.47 -5.33 8.79
CA ILE A 94 -0.69 -5.48 7.56
C ILE A 94 -0.02 -4.16 7.16
N ILE A 95 -0.74 -3.04 7.24
CA ILE A 95 -0.26 -1.75 6.72
C ILE A 95 1.00 -1.25 7.44
N PRO A 96 1.07 -1.23 8.78
CA PRO A 96 2.31 -0.86 9.48
C PRO A 96 3.50 -1.71 9.02
N GLU A 97 3.27 -3.02 8.86
CA GLU A 97 4.27 -4.01 8.44
C GLU A 97 4.72 -3.91 7.00
N ILE A 98 4.10 -3.10 6.13
CA ILE A 98 4.55 -2.88 4.74
C ILE A 98 4.72 -1.41 4.38
N SER A 99 4.51 -0.51 5.34
CA SER A 99 4.50 0.95 5.14
C SER A 99 5.82 1.47 4.57
N ASP A 100 6.95 1.03 5.12
CA ASP A 100 8.30 1.31 4.61
C ASP A 100 8.49 0.88 3.15
N MET A 101 7.90 -0.25 2.74
CA MET A 101 7.97 -0.73 1.35
C MET A 101 7.24 0.22 0.40
N ILE A 102 6.12 0.81 0.84
CA ILE A 102 5.34 1.80 0.09
C ILE A 102 6.10 3.12 0.01
N PHE A 103 6.57 3.64 1.16
CA PHE A 103 7.22 4.95 1.22
C PHE A 103 8.64 4.96 0.65
N SER A 104 9.34 3.83 0.64
CA SER A 104 10.68 3.74 0.03
C SER A 104 10.71 4.13 -1.46
N CYS A 105 9.57 4.03 -2.16
CA CYS A 105 9.44 4.49 -3.55
C CYS A 105 9.26 6.00 -3.69
N LEU A 106 8.91 6.71 -2.60
CA LEU A 106 8.62 8.15 -2.58
C LEU A 106 9.74 8.97 -1.95
N THR A 107 10.56 8.36 -1.10
CA THR A 107 11.63 9.04 -0.38
C THR A 107 12.94 9.04 -1.15
N SER A 108 13.73 10.11 -1.01
CA SER A 108 15.08 10.17 -1.57
C SER A 108 16.02 9.19 -0.86
N THR A 109 16.79 8.43 -1.63
CA THR A 109 17.91 7.63 -1.12
C THR A 109 19.20 8.43 -1.02
N ALA A 110 19.24 9.64 -1.58
CA ALA A 110 20.40 10.52 -1.57
C ALA A 110 20.26 11.60 -0.47
N PRO A 111 21.33 11.89 0.29
CA PRO A 111 21.32 13.01 1.24
C PRO A 111 21.17 14.32 0.47
N PHE A 112 20.23 15.15 0.91
CA PHE A 112 20.05 16.50 0.38
C PHE A 112 21.30 17.33 0.70
N LYS A 113 22.18 17.55 -0.30
CA LYS A 113 23.26 18.53 -0.16
C LYS A 113 22.63 19.92 -0.13
N LYS A 114 22.50 20.51 1.07
CA LYS A 114 22.21 21.94 1.23
C LYS A 114 23.32 22.71 0.49
N LYS A 115 22.92 23.53 -0.51
CA LYS A 115 23.78 24.58 -1.07
C LYS A 115 23.75 25.79 -0.15
#